data_AF-A0A1M5LZP2-F1
#
_entry.id   AF-A0A1M5LZP2-F1
#
_cell.length_a   1.000
_cell.length_b   1.000
_cell.length_c   1.000
_cell.angle_alpha   90.00
_cell.angle_beta   90.00
_cell.angle_gamma   90.00
#
_symmetry.space_group_name_H-M   'P 1'
#
loop_
_entity.id
_entity.type
_entity.pdbx_description
1 polymer ?
#
loop_
_entity_poly.entity_id
_entity_poly.type
_entity_poly.pdbx_seq_one_letter_code
_entity_poly.pdbx_strand_id
1 'polypeptide(L)' 'MSNTVSKVTNEHKSKFKPNLENYKVSLSYEGLVLKQASENQSVSDLKRKHAR' A
#
# COMPACT_ATOMS: atom_id res chain seq x y z
N MET A 1 21.75 -41.16 -9.85
CA MET A 1 20.97 -39.90 -9.93
C MET A 1 20.23 -39.74 -8.61
N SER A 2 20.81 -39.02 -7.65
CA SER A 2 20.20 -38.84 -6.33
C SER A 2 19.29 -37.61 -6.39
N ASN A 3 17.97 -37.82 -6.33
CA ASN A 3 17.00 -36.72 -6.34
C ASN A 3 16.93 -36.11 -4.95
N THR A 4 17.68 -35.03 -4.73
CA THR A 4 17.52 -34.18 -3.55
C THR A 4 16.22 -33.39 -3.68
N VAL A 5 15.16 -33.91 -3.06
CA VAL A 5 13.93 -33.15 -2.81
C VAL A 5 14.29 -32.06 -1.79
N SER A 6 14.40 -30.82 -2.28
CA SER A 6 14.59 -29.64 -1.45
C SER A 6 13.43 -29.53 -0.47
N LYS A 7 13.74 -29.65 0.82
CA LYS A 7 12.82 -29.49 1.94
C LYS A 7 12.22 -28.08 1.85
N VAL A 8 10.92 -27.99 1.58
CA VAL A 8 10.20 -26.72 1.60
C VAL A 8 10.18 -26.26 3.05
N THR A 9 11.11 -25.39 3.40
CA THR A 9 11.11 -24.68 4.68
C THR A 9 9.83 -23.87 4.72
N ASN A 10 9.12 -23.99 5.84
CA ASN A 10 7.86 -23.31 6.12
C ASN A 10 8.13 -21.82 6.35
N GLU A 11 8.62 -21.14 5.31
CA GLU A 11 8.80 -19.70 5.27
C GLU A 11 7.40 -19.14 5.11
N HIS A 12 6.85 -18.59 6.20
CA HIS A 12 5.59 -17.86 6.20
C HIS A 12 5.51 -17.02 4.93
N LYS A 13 4.58 -17.38 4.03
CA LYS A 13 4.40 -16.75 2.72
C LYS A 13 4.59 -15.25 2.88
N SER A 14 5.61 -14.68 2.21
CA SER A 14 5.91 -13.27 2.30
C SER A 14 4.63 -12.48 2.05
N LYS A 15 4.20 -11.70 3.03
CA LYS A 15 3.00 -10.87 2.88
C LYS A 15 3.23 -9.91 1.72
N PHE A 16 2.20 -9.70 0.91
CA PHE A 16 2.25 -8.67 -0.12
C PHE A 16 2.55 -7.32 0.54
N LYS A 17 3.62 -6.67 0.09
CA LYS A 17 3.96 -5.31 0.48
C LYS A 17 3.72 -4.41 -0.73
N PRO A 18 2.73 -3.50 -0.68
CA PRO A 18 2.51 -2.56 -1.77
C PRO A 18 3.75 -1.67 -1.94
N ASN A 19 4.13 -1.43 -3.19
CA ASN A 19 5.13 -0.43 -3.53
C ASN A 19 4.44 0.94 -3.60
N LEU A 20 4.74 1.82 -2.64
CA LEU A 20 4.15 3.17 -2.56
C LEU A 20 4.49 4.03 -3.77
N GLU A 21 5.63 3.80 -4.44
CA GLU A 21 5.98 4.54 -5.65
C GLU A 21 5.07 4.16 -6.81
N ASN A 22 4.74 2.87 -6.95
CA ASN A 22 3.75 2.43 -7.94
C ASN A 22 2.38 3.08 -7.68
N TYR A 23 1.98 3.20 -6.41
CA TYR A 23 0.73 3.86 -6.05
C TYR A 23 0.71 5.35 -6.44
N LYS A 24 1.80 6.09 -6.18
CA LYS A 24 1.94 7.49 -6.61
C LYS A 24 1.87 7.64 -8.13
N VAL A 25 2.55 6.75 -8.86
CA VAL A 25 2.52 6.74 -10.33
C VAL A 25 1.11 6.46 -10.84
N SER A 26 0.41 5.48 -10.27
CA SER A 26 -1.00 5.20 -10.62
C SER A 26 -1.89 6.43 -10.42
N LEU A 27 -1.74 7.14 -9.29
CA LEU A 27 -2.49 8.37 -9.03
C LEU A 27 -2.20 9.47 -10.07
N SER A 28 -0.93 9.60 -10.51
CA SER A 28 -0.58 10.63 -11.50
C SER A 28 -1.25 10.42 -12.85
N TYR A 29 -1.51 9.18 -13.27
CA TYR A 29 -2.26 8.89 -14.50
C TYR A 29 -3.73 9.34 -14.42
N GLU A 30 -4.28 9.36 -13.21
CA GLU A 30 -5.65 9.81 -12.93
C GLU A 30 -5.70 11.32 -12.61
N GLY A 31 -4.56 12.02 -12.65
CA GLY A 31 -4.45 13.43 -12.26
C GLY A 31 -4.59 13.66 -10.75
N LEU A 32 -4.42 12.62 -9.93
CA LEU A 32 -4.54 12.67 -8.48
C LEU A 32 -3.16 12.74 -7.81
N VAL A 33 -3.11 13.31 -6.61
CA VAL A 33 -1.89 13.42 -5.80
C VAL A 33 -2.20 13.04 -4.35
N LEU A 34 -1.21 12.45 -3.66
CA LEU A 34 -1.32 12.17 -2.24
C LEU A 34 -1.36 13.47 -1.42
N LYS A 35 -2.10 13.41 -0.32
CA LYS A 35 -2.15 14.50 0.67
C LYS A 35 -0.75 14.74 1.23
N GLN A 36 -0.37 16.01 1.36
CA GLN A 36 0.91 16.37 1.96
C GLN A 36 0.87 16.10 3.47
N ALA A 37 1.96 15.57 4.02
CA ALA A 37 2.05 15.22 5.44
C ALA A 37 1.90 16.44 6.38
N SER A 38 2.04 17.66 5.86
CA SER A 38 1.79 18.90 6.58
C SER A 38 0.31 19.15 6.87
N GLU A 39 -0.60 18.44 6.21
CA GLU A 39 -2.05 18.62 6.33
C GLU A 39 -2.66 17.45 7.11
N ASN A 40 -2.34 17.38 8.40
CA ASN A 40 -2.95 16.42 9.31
C ASN A 40 -4.43 16.76 9.52
N GLN A 41 -5.31 16.08 8.78
CA GLN A 41 -6.75 16.17 8.97
C GLN A 41 -7.27 14.88 9.59
N SER A 42 -7.98 14.99 10.72
CA SER A 42 -8.61 13.82 11.32
C SER A 42 -9.80 13.37 10.46
N VAL A 43 -10.14 12.08 10.53
CA VAL A 43 -11.33 11.54 9.87
C VAL A 43 -12.60 12.26 10.36
N SER A 44 -12.65 12.64 11.65
CA SER A 44 -13.74 13.44 12.21
C SER A 44 -13.87 14.82 11.58
N ASP A 45 -12.75 15.51 11.31
CA ASP A 45 -12.76 16.84 10.70
C ASP A 45 -13.21 16.77 9.25
N LEU A 46 -12.74 15.76 8.51
CA LEU A 46 -13.18 15.48 7.13
C LEU A 46 -14.68 15.20 7.07
N LYS A 47 -15.18 14.35 7.99
CA LYS A 47 -16.62 14.06 8.09
C LYS A 47 -17.41 15.32 8.38
N ARG A 48 -16.98 16.17 9.32
CA ARG A 48 -17.67 17.43 9.64
C ARG A 48 -17.69 18.39 8.46
N LYS A 49 -16.59 18.52 7.72
CA LYS A 49 -16.45 19.44 6.59
C LYS A 49 -17.28 19.03 5.38
N HIS A 50 -17.45 17.73 5.16
CA HIS A 50 -18.05 17.18 3.95
C HIS A 50 -19.41 16.48 4.15
N ALA A 51 -19.86 16.31 5.40
CA ALA A 51 -21.24 15.95 5.68
C ALA A 51 -22.14 17.12 5.28
N ARG A 52 -22.73 17.01 4.08
CA ARG A 52 -23.88 17.81 3.68
C ARG A 52 -25.14 17.20 4.25
#